data_AF-A0A963G8Y7-F1
#
_entry.id   AF-A0A963G8Y7-F1
#
_cell.length_a   1.000
_cell.length_b   1.000
_cell.length_c   1.000
_cell.angle_alpha   90.00
_cell.angle_beta   90.00
_cell.angle_gamma   90.00
#
_symmetry.space_group_name_H-M   'P 1'
#
loop_
_entity.id
_entity.type
_entity.pdbx_description
1 polymer ?
#
loop_
_entity_poly.entity_id
_entity_poly.type
_entity_poly.pdbx_seq_one_letter_code
_entity_poly.pdbx_strand_id
1 'polypeptide(L)'
;HRHTVTLRLMNAALDCQEAVFAAQSTRGQRRQDALQDADAALDRLRLYLRLAHRWRWLNDGQYAHVSEQVAEVGKLLGGWIRQSRS
;
A
#
# COMPACT_ATOMS: atom_id res chain seq x y z
N HIS A 1 22.33 5.16 6.31
CA HIS A 1 20.92 5.60 6.15
C HIS A 1 20.16 4.91 5.01
N ARG A 2 20.72 4.80 3.79
CA ARG A 2 20.04 4.13 2.64
C ARG A 2 19.51 2.73 2.94
N HIS A 3 20.35 1.85 3.50
CA HIS A 3 19.98 0.46 3.81
C HIS A 3 18.74 0.35 4.72
N THR A 4 18.67 1.17 5.78
CA THR A 4 17.53 1.19 6.69
C THR A 4 16.23 1.58 5.99
N VAL A 5 16.25 2.59 5.12
CA VAL A 5 15.03 3.01 4.43
C VAL A 5 14.65 2.05 3.31
N THR A 6 15.61 1.45 2.62
CA THR A 6 15.33 0.35 1.67
C THR A 6 14.64 -0.81 2.38
N LEU A 7 15.13 -1.24 3.54
CA LEU A 7 14.47 -2.28 4.33
C LEU A 7 13.06 -1.87 4.74
N ARG A 8 12.87 -0.62 5.19
CA ARG A 8 11.54 -0.11 5.57
C ARG A 8 10.57 -0.03 4.38
N LEU A 9 11.06 0.29 3.18
CA LEU A 9 10.28 0.25 1.95
C LEU A 9 9.87 -1.20 1.62
N MET A 10 10.80 -2.15 1.68
CA MET A 10 10.51 -3.57 1.43
C MET A 10 9.48 -4.11 2.43
N ASN A 11 9.65 -3.81 3.72
CA ASN A 11 8.69 -4.20 4.75
C ASN A 11 7.33 -3.54 4.49
N ALA A 12 7.28 -2.25 4.15
CA ALA A 12 6.00 -1.60 3.84
C ALA A 12 5.28 -2.22 2.64
N ALA A 13 6.03 -2.70 1.63
CA ALA A 13 5.46 -3.40 0.49
C ALA A 13 4.88 -4.77 0.90
N LEU A 14 5.64 -5.56 1.66
CA LEU A 14 5.19 -6.87 2.16
C LEU A 14 3.99 -6.72 3.11
N ASP A 15 4.08 -5.82 4.09
CA ASP A 15 2.99 -5.54 5.03
C ASP A 15 1.71 -5.10 4.30
N CYS A 16 1.85 -4.30 3.23
CA CYS A 16 0.69 -3.91 2.41
C CYS A 16 0.06 -5.11 1.71
N GLN A 17 0.88 -6.01 1.15
CA GLN A 17 0.40 -7.22 0.50
C GLN A 17 -0.30 -8.16 1.48
N GLU A 18 0.27 -8.35 2.67
CA GLU A 18 -0.31 -9.16 3.74
C GLU A 18 -1.63 -8.57 4.24
N ALA A 19 -1.70 -7.24 4.43
CA ALA A 19 -2.92 -6.56 4.86
C ALA A 19 -4.05 -6.68 3.83
N VAL A 20 -3.74 -6.55 2.53
CA VAL A 20 -4.71 -6.78 1.45
C VAL A 20 -5.24 -8.22 1.47
N PHE A 21 -4.36 -9.21 1.67
CA PHE A 21 -4.75 -10.61 1.76
C PHE A 21 -5.61 -10.90 3.01
N ALA A 22 -5.25 -10.31 4.15
CA ALA A 22 -6.04 -10.39 5.38
C ALA A 22 -7.44 -9.76 5.19
N ALA A 23 -7.53 -8.60 4.53
CA ALA A 23 -8.79 -7.95 4.23
C ALA A 23 -9.68 -8.77 3.29
N GLN A 24 -9.09 -9.46 2.31
CA GLN A 24 -9.82 -10.36 1.40
C GLN A 24 -10.41 -11.58 2.12
N SER A 25 -9.66 -12.14 3.08
CA SER A 25 -10.07 -13.34 3.83
C SER A 25 -11.00 -13.03 5.01
N THR A 26 -11.03 -11.78 5.49
CA THR A 26 -11.88 -11.37 6.62
C THR A 26 -13.33 -11.12 6.21
N ARG A 27 -14.26 -11.62 7.02
CA ARG A 27 -15.72 -11.50 6.79
C ARG A 27 -16.42 -10.86 7.98
N GLY A 28 -17.64 -10.38 7.75
CA GLY A 28 -18.49 -9.78 8.77
C GLY A 28 -17.92 -8.48 9.32
N GLN A 29 -18.22 -8.19 10.59
CA GLN A 29 -17.90 -6.91 11.24
C GLN A 29 -16.42 -6.50 11.14
N ARG A 30 -15.50 -7.47 11.16
CA ARG A 30 -14.05 -7.21 11.11
C ARG A 30 -13.51 -6.85 9.73
N ARG A 31 -14.31 -7.05 8.66
CA ARG A 31 -13.85 -6.80 7.29
C ARG A 31 -13.56 -5.33 7.04
N GLN A 32 -14.38 -4.45 7.61
CA GLN A 32 -14.17 -3.01 7.47
C GLN A 32 -12.84 -2.58 8.10
N ASP A 33 -12.53 -3.06 9.30
CA ASP A 33 -11.27 -2.75 9.99
C ASP A 33 -10.07 -3.27 9.20
N ALA A 34 -10.13 -4.53 8.72
CA ALA A 34 -9.05 -5.12 7.92
C ALA A 34 -8.82 -4.36 6.60
N LEU A 35 -9.88 -3.87 5.96
CA LEU A 35 -9.77 -3.02 4.77
C LEU A 35 -9.14 -1.66 5.09
N GLN A 36 -9.45 -1.08 6.24
CA GLN A 36 -8.85 0.18 6.68
C GLN A 36 -7.36 0.02 7.03
N ASP A 37 -6.98 -1.11 7.62
CA ASP A 37 -5.59 -1.47 7.88
C ASP A 37 -4.79 -1.63 6.57
N ALA A 38 -5.40 -2.28 5.56
CA ALA A 38 -4.80 -2.41 4.24
C ALA A 38 -4.59 -1.04 3.56
N ASP A 39 -5.56 -0.13 3.68
CA ASP A 39 -5.45 1.23 3.15
C ASP A 39 -4.32 2.02 3.84
N ALA A 40 -4.21 1.93 5.17
CA ALA A 40 -3.13 2.54 5.93
C ALA A 40 -1.74 1.96 5.56
N ALA A 41 -1.65 0.65 5.33
CA ALA A 41 -0.42 0.01 4.88
C ALA A 41 0.01 0.49 3.48
N LEU A 42 -0.95 0.69 2.57
CA LEU A 42 -0.71 1.21 1.24
C LEU A 42 -0.22 2.67 1.27
N ASP A 43 -0.74 3.50 2.17
CA ASP A 43 -0.26 4.88 2.37
C ASP A 43 1.18 4.92 2.86
N ARG A 44 1.55 4.00 3.74
CA ARG A 44 2.95 3.86 4.19
C ARG A 44 3.86 3.44 3.03
N LEU A 45 3.41 2.55 2.15
CA LEU A 45 4.16 2.19 0.94
C LEU A 45 4.35 3.43 0.02
N ARG A 46 3.28 4.21 -0.21
CA ARG A 46 3.35 5.47 -1.00
C ARG A 46 4.39 6.44 -0.44
N LEU A 47 4.44 6.59 0.88
CA LEU A 47 5.42 7.45 1.55
C LEU A 47 6.86 7.02 1.21
N TYR A 48 7.19 5.73 1.37
CA TYR A 48 8.54 5.26 1.11
C TYR A 48 8.93 5.33 -0.37
N LEU A 49 8.00 5.07 -1.29
CA LEU A 49 8.24 5.24 -2.72
C LEU A 49 8.55 6.70 -3.09
N ARG A 50 7.81 7.66 -2.51
CA ARG A 50 8.07 9.09 -2.70
C ARG A 50 9.44 9.50 -2.15
N LEU A 51 9.86 8.93 -1.02
CA LEU A 51 11.20 9.17 -0.46
C LEU A 51 12.28 8.57 -1.35
N ALA A 52 12.10 7.35 -1.84
CA ALA A 52 13.04 6.69 -2.74
C ALA A 52 13.22 7.47 -4.05
N HIS A 53 12.14 8.02 -4.61
CA HIS A 53 12.20 8.90 -5.78
C HIS A 53 12.90 10.23 -5.48
N ARG A 54 12.56 10.88 -4.35
CA ARG A 54 13.21 12.13 -3.91
C ARG A 54 14.73 11.97 -3.75
N TRP A 55 15.21 10.83 -3.27
CA TRP A 55 16.63 10.53 -3.16
C TRP A 55 17.25 9.96 -4.44
N ARG A 56 16.51 9.96 -5.56
CA ARG A 56 16.93 9.47 -6.89
C ARG A 56 17.36 8.01 -6.89
N TRP A 57 16.76 7.17 -6.03
CA TRP A 57 16.94 5.72 -6.08
C TRP A 57 16.04 5.08 -7.13
N LEU A 58 14.93 5.74 -7.46
CA LEU A 58 14.08 5.46 -8.60
C LEU A 58 14.18 6.63 -9.57
N ASN A 59 14.29 6.34 -10.86
CA ASN A 59 14.10 7.35 -11.90
C ASN A 59 12.61 7.67 -12.08
N ASP A 60 12.29 8.70 -12.85
CA ASP A 60 10.90 9.16 -13.05
C ASP A 60 10.01 8.08 -13.67
N GLY A 61 10.53 7.30 -14.63
CA GLY A 61 9.79 6.20 -15.25
C GLY A 61 9.48 5.06 -14.26
N GLN A 62 10.46 4.67 -13.45
CA GLN A 62 10.28 3.67 -12.39
C GLN A 62 9.29 4.14 -11.34
N TYR A 63 9.38 5.41 -10.93
CA TYR A 63 8.46 6.00 -9.96
C TYR A 63 7.04 6.12 -10.51
N ALA A 64 6.87 6.51 -11.78
CA ALA A 64 5.58 6.56 -12.44
C ALA A 64 4.93 5.18 -12.51
N HIS A 65 5.68 4.17 -12.97
CA HIS A 65 5.19 2.80 -13.09
C HIS A 65 4.71 2.22 -11.75
N VAL A 66 5.52 2.32 -10.69
CA VAL A 66 5.13 1.81 -9.37
C VAL A 66 3.98 2.64 -8.76
N SER A 67 3.92 3.94 -9.04
CA SER A 67 2.82 4.79 -8.56
C SER A 67 1.50 4.43 -9.22
N GLU A 68 1.50 4.06 -10.50
CA GLU A 68 0.31 3.56 -11.20
C GLU A 68 -0.19 2.25 -10.57
N GLN A 69 0.70 1.29 -10.33
CA GLN A 69 0.35 0.04 -9.64
C GLN A 69 -0.27 0.29 -8.26
N VAL A 70 0.34 1.16 -7.46
CA VAL A 70 -0.14 1.53 -6.12
C VAL A 70 -1.46 2.32 -6.17
N ALA A 71 -1.71 3.07 -7.24
CA ALA A 71 -2.99 3.75 -7.47
C ALA A 71 -4.11 2.75 -7.77
N GLU A 72 -3.85 1.74 -8.60
CA GLU A 72 -4.82 0.68 -8.89
C GLU A 72 -5.22 -0.11 -7.64
N VAL A 73 -4.25 -0.48 -6.79
CA VAL A 73 -4.56 -1.12 -5.48
C VAL A 73 -5.44 -0.21 -4.63
N GLY A 74 -5.16 1.09 -4.60
CA GLY A 74 -5.98 2.08 -3.86
C GLY A 74 -7.41 2.18 -4.37
N LYS A 75 -7.62 2.15 -5.70
CA LYS A 75 -8.96 2.15 -6.30
C LYS A 75 -9.76 0.91 -5.89
N LEU A 76 -9.12 -0.27 -5.89
CA LEU A 76 -9.74 -1.53 -5.46
C LEU A 76 -10.12 -1.49 -3.97
N LEU A 77 -9.19 -1.10 -3.09
CA LEU A 77 -9.45 -0.98 -1.65
C LEU A 77 -10.60 0.00 -1.37
N GLY A 78 -10.59 1.18 -2.01
CA GLY A 78 -11.66 2.15 -1.87
C GLY A 78 -13.02 1.61 -2.32
N GLY A 79 -13.05 0.79 -3.38
CA GLY A 79 -14.25 0.07 -3.82
C GLY A 79 -14.77 -0.89 -2.76
N TRP A 80 -13.90 -1.72 -2.19
CA TRP A 80 -14.27 -2.69 -1.15
C TRP A 80 -14.68 -2.04 0.17
N ILE A 81 -14.05 -0.93 0.57
CA ILE A 81 -14.43 -0.17 1.77
C ILE A 81 -15.85 0.39 1.61
N ARG A 82 -16.16 1.00 0.46
CA ARG A 82 -17.51 1.50 0.18
C ARG A 82 -18.55 0.38 0.21
N GLN A 83 -18.25 -0.77 -0.39
CA GLN A 83 -19.12 -1.94 -0.36
C GLN A 83 -19.32 -2.54 1.04
N SER A 84 -18.31 -2.47 1.92
CA SER A 84 -18.41 -3.06 3.26
C SER A 84 -19.19 -2.18 4.25
N ARG A 85 -19.48 -0.93 3.88
CA ARG A 85 -20.29 0.01 4.68
C ARG A 85 -21.79 -0.06 4.36
N SER A 86 -22.17 -0.66 3.23
CA SER A 86 -23.56 -0.86 2.79
C SER A 86 -24.10 -2.20 3.28
#